data_AF-A0A0B1S4S9-F1
#
_entry.id   AF-A0A0B1S4S9-F1
#
_cell.length_a   1.000
_cell.length_b   1.000
_cell.length_c   1.000
_cell.angle_alpha   90.00
_cell.angle_beta   90.00
_cell.angle_gamma   90.00
#
_symmetry.space_group_name_H-M   'P 1'
#
loop_
_entity.id
_entity.type
_entity.pdbx_description
1 polymer ?
#
loop_
_entity_poly.entity_id
_entity_poly.type
_entity_poly.pdbx_seq_one_letter_code
_entity_poly.pdbx_strand_id
1 'polypeptide(L)'
;MWLLTLIAALIPTSIAAISDLNCTSFGKYDKTAVNCQNKYPNKECENLFGKAVEVNTETERADKCFKNSGGTADEQMKQLAISACPLTCGYCCLTPAYKCTNKQFPRIACAALTSDMCKDPTWKQIIAEDCPNVCGFCQEGEIHKVFLCL
;
A
#
# COMPACT_ATOMS: atom_id res chain seq x y z
N MET A 1 59.77 10.19 17.95
CA MET A 1 58.55 11.01 17.90
C MET A 1 57.95 10.93 16.50
N TRP A 2 57.18 9.89 16.21
CA TRP A 2 56.34 9.83 15.00
C TRP A 2 54.96 9.40 15.48
N LEU A 3 54.06 10.37 15.58
CA LEU A 3 52.70 10.18 16.07
C LEU A 3 51.85 9.56 14.96
N LEU A 4 51.13 8.50 15.32
CA LEU A 4 50.13 7.80 14.53
C LEU A 4 49.04 8.74 14.00
N THR A 5 48.70 8.64 12.71
CA THR A 5 47.41 9.12 12.17
C THR A 5 46.67 7.96 11.50
N LEU A 6 45.95 7.18 12.32
CA LEU A 6 44.89 6.29 11.87
C LEU A 6 43.65 7.14 11.58
N ILE A 7 43.43 7.52 10.33
CA ILE A 7 42.18 8.15 9.89
C ILE A 7 41.18 7.02 9.59
N ALA A 8 40.27 6.76 10.52
CA ALA A 8 39.13 5.88 10.29
C ALA A 8 38.13 6.59 9.36
N ALA A 9 38.10 6.18 8.09
CA ALA A 9 37.07 6.62 7.15
C ALA A 9 35.73 5.99 7.55
N LEU A 10 34.88 6.76 8.23
CA LEU A 10 33.46 6.45 8.40
C LEU A 10 32.78 6.59 7.04
N ILE A 11 32.71 5.50 6.29
CA ILE A 11 31.91 5.42 5.06
C ILE A 11 30.44 5.43 5.49
N PRO A 12 29.61 6.41 5.09
CA PRO A 12 28.19 6.35 5.36
C PRO A 12 27.61 5.18 4.56
N THR A 13 27.32 4.07 5.24
CA THR A 13 26.50 3.01 4.66
C THR A 13 25.10 3.57 4.50
N SER A 14 24.75 3.98 3.29
CA SER A 14 23.38 4.34 2.94
C SER A 14 22.51 3.11 3.16
N ILE A 15 21.73 3.12 4.23
CA ILE A 15 20.69 2.11 4.47
C ILE A 15 19.67 2.34 3.36
N ALA A 16 19.44 1.35 2.50
CA ALA A 16 18.38 1.41 1.49
C ALA A 16 17.04 1.46 2.22
N ALA A 17 16.53 2.67 2.44
CA ALA A 17 15.26 2.90 3.12
C ALA A 17 14.21 3.31 2.09
N ILE A 18 12.98 2.86 2.32
CA ILE A 18 11.81 3.34 1.57
C ILE A 18 11.68 4.85 1.81
N SER A 19 11.79 5.63 0.74
CA SER A 19 11.63 7.07 0.71
C SER A 19 10.15 7.48 0.63
N ASP A 20 9.33 6.71 -0.09
CA ASP A 20 7.89 6.91 -0.14
C ASP A 20 7.17 5.98 0.87
N LEU A 21 6.91 6.50 2.06
CA LEU A 21 6.33 5.74 3.18
C LEU A 21 4.83 5.44 3.03
N ASN A 22 4.20 5.77 1.90
CA ASN A 22 2.81 5.40 1.65
C ASN A 22 2.61 3.88 1.72
N CYS A 23 1.55 3.46 2.42
CA CYS A 23 1.22 2.06 2.70
C CYS A 23 2.32 1.27 3.43
N THR A 24 3.13 1.95 4.26
CA THR A 24 4.15 1.32 5.10
C THR A 24 3.81 1.38 6.59
N SER A 25 4.37 0.44 7.34
CA SER A 25 4.39 0.40 8.80
C SER A 25 5.79 0.00 9.25
N PHE A 26 6.39 0.76 10.17
CA PHE A 26 7.77 0.56 10.63
C PHE A 26 8.81 0.43 9.49
N GLY A 27 8.66 1.25 8.44
CA GLY A 27 9.59 1.26 7.30
C GLY A 27 9.43 0.08 6.33
N LYS A 28 8.36 -0.71 6.46
CA LYS A 28 8.07 -1.87 5.62
C LYS A 28 6.67 -1.81 5.05
N TYR A 29 6.45 -2.39 3.88
CA TYR A 29 5.10 -2.43 3.30
C TYR A 29 4.13 -3.26 4.13
N ASP A 30 3.00 -2.64 4.48
CA ASP A 30 1.90 -3.28 5.19
C ASP A 30 1.08 -4.18 4.24
N LYS A 31 0.28 -5.11 4.77
CA LYS A 31 -0.63 -5.95 3.96
C LYS A 31 -1.59 -5.10 3.10
N THR A 32 -1.96 -3.91 3.58
CA THR A 32 -2.78 -2.94 2.84
C THR A 32 -2.08 -2.33 1.62
N ALA A 33 -0.77 -2.51 1.45
CA ALA A 33 -0.09 -2.09 0.22
C ALA A 33 -0.50 -2.93 -1.00
N VAL A 34 -0.91 -4.19 -0.78
CA VAL A 34 -1.13 -5.18 -1.85
C VAL A 34 -2.48 -5.92 -1.75
N ASN A 35 -3.42 -5.43 -0.93
CA ASN A 35 -4.72 -6.09 -0.70
C ASN A 35 -5.80 -5.81 -1.76
N CYS A 36 -5.45 -5.16 -2.87
CA CYS A 36 -6.34 -4.86 -3.99
C CYS A 36 -5.93 -5.62 -5.25
N GLN A 37 -6.50 -5.29 -6.41
CA GLN A 37 -6.07 -5.80 -7.70
C GLN A 37 -5.61 -4.65 -8.59
N ASN A 38 -4.70 -4.96 -9.52
CA ASN A 38 -4.39 -4.03 -10.60
C ASN A 38 -5.58 -3.89 -11.55
N LYS A 39 -5.72 -2.73 -12.20
CA LYS A 39 -6.69 -2.54 -13.28
C LYS A 39 -6.24 -3.26 -14.56
N TYR A 40 -4.94 -3.28 -14.81
CA TYR A 40 -4.32 -4.04 -15.89
C TYR A 40 -3.76 -5.37 -15.38
N PRO A 41 -3.55 -6.38 -16.25
CA PRO A 41 -2.92 -7.64 -15.86
C PRO A 41 -1.57 -7.40 -15.18
N ASN A 42 -1.25 -8.22 -14.16
CA ASN A 42 -0.02 -8.06 -13.37
C ASN A 42 1.23 -7.97 -14.25
N LYS A 43 1.30 -8.81 -15.30
CA LYS A 43 2.44 -8.79 -16.22
C LYS A 43 2.61 -7.47 -16.95
N GLU A 44 1.51 -6.81 -17.34
CA GLU A 44 1.57 -5.51 -17.99
C GLU A 44 1.96 -4.41 -17.01
N CYS A 45 1.44 -4.46 -15.79
CA CYS A 45 1.87 -3.55 -14.74
C CYS A 45 3.36 -3.69 -14.43
N GLU A 46 3.88 -4.92 -14.40
CA GLU A 46 5.31 -5.18 -14.22
C GLU A 46 6.16 -4.66 -15.38
N ASN A 47 5.67 -4.76 -16.62
CA ASN A 47 6.35 -4.21 -17.79
C ASN A 47 6.39 -2.67 -17.74
N LEU A 48 5.29 -2.04 -17.31
CA LEU A 48 5.17 -0.58 -17.23
C LEU A 48 5.98 0.00 -16.07
N PHE A 49 5.77 -0.54 -14.86
CA PHE A 49 6.27 0.05 -13.62
C PHE A 49 7.52 -0.65 -13.07
N GLY A 50 7.72 -1.93 -13.38
CA GLY A 50 8.82 -2.74 -12.84
C GLY A 50 8.36 -3.77 -11.82
N LYS A 51 9.28 -4.26 -10.99
CA LYS A 51 9.01 -5.32 -10.02
C LYS A 51 7.90 -4.90 -9.04
N ALA A 52 6.97 -5.81 -8.78
CA ALA A 52 5.94 -5.62 -7.77
C ALA A 52 6.54 -5.51 -6.35
N VAL A 53 5.86 -4.73 -5.52
CA VAL A 53 6.19 -4.58 -4.09
C VAL A 53 5.94 -5.87 -3.31
N GLU A 54 6.83 -6.16 -2.36
CA GLU A 54 6.71 -7.28 -1.42
C GLU A 54 6.43 -6.77 0.01
N VAL A 55 5.42 -7.34 0.66
CA VAL A 55 5.08 -7.01 2.06
C VAL A 55 6.21 -7.35 3.02
N ASN A 56 6.32 -6.60 4.12
CA ASN A 56 7.36 -6.79 5.14
C ASN A 56 8.80 -6.63 4.63
N THR A 57 9.00 -5.98 3.48
CA THR A 57 10.33 -5.64 2.94
C THR A 57 10.60 -4.14 3.06
N GLU A 58 11.89 -3.79 3.07
CA GLU A 58 12.39 -2.41 3.03
C GLU A 58 12.86 -2.00 1.62
N THR A 59 12.60 -2.86 0.62
CA THR A 59 12.95 -2.60 -0.77
C THR A 59 12.01 -1.55 -1.32
N GLU A 60 12.54 -0.38 -1.68
CA GLU A 60 11.76 0.68 -2.34
C GLU A 60 11.02 0.13 -3.57
N ARG A 61 9.78 0.57 -3.76
CA ARG A 61 9.00 0.28 -4.96
C ARG A 61 9.74 0.80 -6.20
N ALA A 62 9.47 0.21 -7.35
CA ALA A 62 10.13 0.62 -8.58
C ALA A 62 9.94 2.14 -8.83
N ASP A 63 11.02 2.83 -9.21
CA ASP A 63 11.04 4.29 -9.37
C ASP A 63 9.89 4.80 -10.26
N LYS A 64 9.54 4.07 -11.33
CA LYS A 64 8.44 4.43 -12.24
C LYS A 64 7.07 4.51 -11.57
N CYS A 65 6.90 3.95 -10.37
CA CYS A 65 5.66 4.06 -9.60
C CYS A 65 5.42 5.47 -9.06
N PHE A 66 6.46 6.30 -8.92
CA PHE A 66 6.31 7.60 -8.26
C PHE A 66 7.31 8.67 -8.69
N LYS A 67 8.25 8.34 -9.58
CA LYS A 67 9.22 9.28 -10.15
C LYS A 67 9.00 9.42 -11.65
N ASN A 68 9.31 10.60 -12.15
CA ASN A 68 9.39 10.86 -13.59
C ASN A 68 10.73 10.37 -14.17
N SER A 69 10.90 10.54 -15.48
CA SER A 69 12.12 10.14 -16.21
C SER A 69 13.39 10.85 -15.75
N GLY A 70 13.28 11.95 -15.01
CA GLY A 70 14.41 12.64 -14.39
C GLY A 70 14.81 12.05 -13.03
N GLY A 71 14.14 11.00 -12.56
CA GLY A 71 14.38 10.38 -11.25
C GLY A 71 13.81 11.18 -10.08
N THR A 72 12.99 12.21 -10.35
CA THR A 72 12.38 13.06 -9.32
C THR A 72 10.97 12.59 -9.03
N ALA A 73 10.57 12.63 -7.75
CA ALA A 73 9.20 12.32 -7.34
C ALA A 73 8.18 13.18 -8.11
N ASP A 74 7.16 12.53 -8.63
CA ASP A 74 6.15 13.10 -9.51
C ASP A 74 4.76 12.59 -9.11
N GLU A 75 3.89 13.51 -8.71
CA GLU A 75 2.56 13.15 -8.23
C GLU A 75 1.67 12.61 -9.35
N GLN A 76 1.87 13.00 -10.61
CA GLN A 76 1.06 12.47 -11.71
C GLN A 76 1.41 11.00 -11.98
N MET A 77 2.71 10.67 -11.94
CA MET A 77 3.17 9.28 -12.01
C MET A 77 2.61 8.44 -10.86
N LYS A 78 2.61 8.99 -9.64
CA LYS A 78 2.01 8.33 -8.47
C LYS A 78 0.51 8.10 -8.64
N GLN A 79 -0.24 9.11 -9.09
CA GLN A 79 -1.69 8.95 -9.33
C GLN A 79 -1.99 7.94 -10.45
N LEU A 80 -1.15 7.88 -11.48
CA LEU A 80 -1.24 6.84 -12.50
C LEU A 80 -1.00 5.45 -11.89
N ALA A 81 0.03 5.28 -11.07
CA ALA A 81 0.29 4.03 -10.37
C ALA A 81 -0.88 3.62 -9.45
N ILE A 82 -1.43 4.54 -8.66
CA ILE A 82 -2.59 4.30 -7.77
C ILE A 82 -3.81 3.86 -8.59
N SER A 83 -4.08 4.47 -9.73
CA SER A 83 -5.30 4.20 -10.51
C SER A 83 -5.20 3.01 -11.47
N ALA A 84 -4.00 2.72 -11.98
CA ALA A 84 -3.78 1.68 -12.99
C ALA A 84 -3.22 0.38 -12.40
N CYS A 85 -2.20 0.49 -11.57
CA CYS A 85 -1.42 -0.66 -11.08
C CYS A 85 -1.11 -0.59 -9.58
N PRO A 86 -2.13 -0.37 -8.71
CA PRO A 86 -1.92 -0.17 -7.29
C PRO A 86 -1.33 -1.38 -6.56
N LEU A 87 -1.66 -2.62 -6.98
CA LEU A 87 -1.05 -3.82 -6.39
C LEU A 87 0.43 -3.89 -6.71
N THR A 88 0.82 -3.66 -7.97
CA THR A 88 2.22 -3.73 -8.39
C THR A 88 3.06 -2.66 -7.69
N CYS A 89 2.55 -1.44 -7.61
CA CYS A 89 3.27 -0.32 -7.00
C CYS A 89 3.11 -0.20 -5.48
N GLY A 90 2.39 -1.12 -4.83
CA GLY A 90 2.21 -1.10 -3.37
C GLY A 90 1.42 0.11 -2.88
N TYR A 91 0.35 0.48 -3.60
CA TYR A 91 -0.52 1.63 -3.32
C TYR A 91 -1.98 1.26 -3.07
N CYS A 92 -2.30 -0.01 -2.83
CA CYS A 92 -3.68 -0.43 -2.60
C CYS A 92 -4.36 0.41 -1.49
N CYS A 93 -3.67 0.73 -0.40
CA CYS A 93 -4.19 1.56 0.70
C CYS A 93 -4.62 2.99 0.29
N LEU A 94 -4.14 3.49 -0.85
CA LEU A 94 -4.47 4.81 -1.39
C LEU A 94 -5.62 4.77 -2.40
N THR A 95 -6.05 3.59 -2.83
CA THR A 95 -7.17 3.46 -3.78
C THR A 95 -8.50 3.80 -3.10
N PRO A 96 -9.48 4.41 -3.79
CA PRO A 96 -10.73 4.85 -3.18
C PRO A 96 -11.49 3.76 -2.42
N ALA A 97 -11.46 2.52 -2.93
CA ALA A 97 -12.10 1.37 -2.31
C ALA A 97 -11.48 0.99 -0.94
N TYR A 98 -10.19 1.31 -0.72
CA TYR A 98 -9.42 0.89 0.46
C TYR A 98 -8.99 2.06 1.36
N LYS A 99 -9.12 3.31 0.87
CA LYS A 99 -8.66 4.54 1.54
C LYS A 99 -9.67 5.05 2.58
N CYS A 100 -9.86 4.27 3.62
CA CYS A 100 -10.60 4.65 4.83
C CYS A 100 -10.01 3.96 6.06
N THR A 101 -10.53 4.29 7.25
CA THR A 101 -10.12 3.66 8.50
C THR A 101 -11.13 2.61 8.92
N ASN A 102 -10.64 1.49 9.47
CA ASN A 102 -11.50 0.51 10.14
C ASN A 102 -12.09 1.11 11.43
N LYS A 103 -13.20 0.54 11.90
CA LYS A 103 -13.80 0.93 13.18
C LYS A 103 -12.80 0.72 14.32
N GLN A 104 -12.79 1.61 15.30
CA GLN A 104 -11.89 1.51 16.47
C GLN A 104 -12.15 0.24 17.29
N PHE A 105 -13.42 -0.17 17.39
CA PHE A 105 -13.86 -1.38 18.10
C PHE A 105 -14.73 -2.22 17.15
N PRO A 106 -14.11 -2.98 16.24
CA PRO A 106 -14.82 -3.86 15.31
C PRO A 106 -15.34 -5.10 16.06
N ARG A 107 -16.47 -5.65 15.62
CA ARG A 107 -17.01 -6.93 16.12
C ARG A 107 -16.14 -8.11 15.73
N ILE A 108 -15.34 -7.95 14.67
CA ILE A 108 -14.43 -8.96 14.12
C ILE A 108 -12.99 -8.44 14.09
N ALA A 109 -12.01 -9.34 14.15
CA ALA A 109 -10.61 -8.96 14.06
C ALA A 109 -10.23 -8.63 12.61
N CYS A 110 -10.16 -7.34 12.25
CA CYS A 110 -9.83 -6.91 10.88
C CYS A 110 -8.52 -7.49 10.34
N ALA A 111 -7.52 -7.71 11.20
CA ALA A 111 -6.23 -8.30 10.83
C ALA A 111 -6.29 -9.79 10.45
N ALA A 112 -7.38 -10.49 10.82
CA ALA A 112 -7.59 -11.91 10.55
C ALA A 112 -8.43 -12.17 9.29
N LEU A 113 -8.98 -11.12 8.67
CA LEU A 113 -9.77 -11.25 7.44
C LEU A 113 -8.90 -11.78 6.30
N THR A 114 -9.44 -12.75 5.57
CA THR A 114 -8.84 -13.30 4.35
C THR A 114 -9.57 -12.79 3.11
N SER A 115 -8.93 -12.93 1.95
CA SER A 115 -9.57 -12.57 0.66
C SER A 115 -10.88 -13.34 0.41
N ASP A 116 -10.98 -14.58 0.89
CA ASP A 116 -12.20 -15.37 0.74
C ASP A 116 -13.33 -14.84 1.62
N MET A 117 -13.03 -14.39 2.84
CA MET A 117 -14.02 -13.72 3.69
C MET A 117 -14.53 -12.42 3.07
N CYS A 118 -13.69 -11.69 2.33
CA CYS A 118 -14.12 -10.48 1.61
C CYS A 118 -15.11 -10.79 0.48
N LYS A 119 -15.10 -12.01 -0.08
CA LYS A 119 -15.98 -12.44 -1.18
C LYS A 119 -17.25 -13.13 -0.68
N ASP A 120 -17.27 -13.54 0.58
CA ASP A 120 -18.39 -14.22 1.18
C ASP A 120 -19.54 -13.22 1.48
N PRO A 121 -20.72 -13.38 0.85
CA PRO A 121 -21.85 -12.48 1.08
C PRO A 121 -22.35 -12.50 2.54
N THR A 122 -22.13 -13.59 3.28
CA THR A 122 -22.51 -13.69 4.69
C THR A 122 -21.73 -12.69 5.57
N TRP A 123 -20.47 -12.42 5.24
CA TRP A 123 -19.63 -11.50 6.01
C TRP A 123 -19.64 -10.07 5.50
N LYS A 124 -20.11 -9.87 4.25
CA LYS A 124 -20.00 -8.59 3.54
C LYS A 124 -20.47 -7.39 4.37
N GLN A 125 -21.66 -7.46 4.96
CA GLN A 125 -22.21 -6.33 5.73
C GLN A 125 -21.36 -6.01 6.98
N ILE A 126 -21.01 -7.04 7.75
CA ILE A 126 -20.20 -6.86 8.98
C ILE A 126 -18.84 -6.27 8.62
N ILE A 127 -18.20 -6.78 7.56
CA ILE A 127 -16.91 -6.28 7.08
C ILE A 127 -17.01 -4.84 6.58
N ALA A 128 -18.04 -4.50 5.80
CA ALA A 128 -18.21 -3.14 5.28
C ALA A 128 -18.42 -2.10 6.40
N GLU A 129 -19.05 -2.49 7.50
CA GLU A 129 -19.27 -1.63 8.66
C GLU A 129 -18.04 -1.53 9.58
N ASP A 130 -17.33 -2.64 9.79
CA ASP A 130 -16.29 -2.74 10.82
C ASP A 130 -14.87 -2.65 10.27
N CYS A 131 -14.61 -3.28 9.13
CA CYS A 131 -13.28 -3.44 8.53
C CYS A 131 -13.24 -3.09 7.02
N PRO A 132 -13.84 -1.96 6.58
CA PRO A 132 -14.02 -1.67 5.16
C PRO A 132 -12.71 -1.56 4.38
N ASN A 133 -11.65 -1.09 5.02
CA ASN A 133 -10.35 -0.90 4.37
C ASN A 133 -9.68 -2.23 3.98
N VAL A 134 -10.02 -3.34 4.64
CA VAL A 134 -9.32 -4.61 4.38
C VAL A 134 -9.81 -5.25 3.09
N CYS A 135 -11.10 -5.09 2.79
CA CYS A 135 -11.79 -5.75 1.68
C CYS A 135 -12.21 -4.80 0.54
N GLY A 136 -11.87 -3.51 0.62
CA GLY A 136 -12.19 -2.57 -0.44
C GLY A 136 -13.62 -2.01 -0.38
N PHE A 137 -14.22 -1.93 0.82
CA PHE A 137 -15.61 -1.48 1.01
C PHE A 137 -15.73 -0.03 1.50
N CYS A 138 -14.66 0.76 1.44
CA CYS A 138 -14.68 2.16 1.91
C CYS A 138 -15.73 3.03 1.21
N GLN A 139 -16.11 2.69 -0.02
CA GLN A 139 -17.15 3.40 -0.77
C GLN A 139 -18.55 2.79 -0.60
N GLU A 140 -18.66 1.58 -0.02
CA GLU A 140 -19.94 0.88 0.15
C GLU A 140 -20.62 1.24 1.49
N GLY A 141 -19.84 1.54 2.53
CA GLY A 141 -20.38 1.92 3.85
C GLY A 141 -21.24 3.20 3.85
N GLU A 142 -21.07 4.07 2.85
CA GLU A 142 -21.89 5.28 2.63
C GLU A 142 -23.31 4.92 2.20
N ILE A 143 -23.47 3.86 1.37
CA ILE A 143 -24.75 3.47 0.77
C ILE A 143 -25.68 2.85 1.82
N HIS A 144 -25.13 2.07 2.75
CA HIS A 144 -25.91 1.45 3.83
C HIS A 144 -26.43 2.45 4.88
N LYS A 145 -25.71 3.56 5.13
CA LYS A 145 -26.22 4.62 6.01
C LYS A 145 -27.46 5.30 5.46
N VAL A 146 -27.58 5.40 4.13
CA VAL A 146 -28.77 5.97 3.48
C VAL A 146 -29.98 5.05 3.65
N PHE A 147 -29.78 3.73 3.60
CA PHE A 147 -30.88 2.76 3.68
C PHE A 147 -31.44 2.57 5.11
N LEU A 148 -30.69 2.90 6.16
CA LEU A 148 -31.17 2.90 7.56
C LEU A 148 -31.82 4.23 8.00
N CYS A 149 -31.87 5.25 7.13
CA CYS A 149 -32.56 6.52 7.38
C CYS A 149 -33.91 6.65 6.64
N LEU A 150 -34.44 5.55 6.08
CA LEU A 150 -35.81 5.41 5.55
C LEU A 150 -36.56 4.34 6.36
#